data_AF-I6MKS7-F1
#
_entry.id   AF-I6MKS7-F1
#
_cell.length_a   1.000
_cell.length_b   1.000
_cell.length_c   1.000
_cell.angle_alpha   90.00
_cell.angle_beta   90.00
_cell.angle_gamma   90.00
#
_symmetry.space_group_name_H-M   'P 1'
#
loop_
_entity.id
_entity.type
_entity.pdbx_description
1 polymer ?
#
loop_
_entity_poly.entity_id
_entity_poly.type
_entity_poly.pdbx_seq_one_letter_code
_entity_poly.pdbx_strand_id
1 'polypeptide(L)'
;AMIKAYWAGKAGVDPAKVYSVSVMPCTAKKWEIHRNDDMKSAGYDYDVDIVITTRELARMIKQAGIEILKLDDEDADSPLGPYTGAGTIFGATGGVMEAAVRSAYFLVTKKEMSDVNFKSARGLKGVKEGEVDFGNGTKIRIAVAHQMGNIAAVLDKIRDAKNAGKEAPYHFV
;
A
#
# COMPACT_ATOMS: atom_id res chain seq x y z
N ALA A 1 -12.19 -2.64 7.95
CA ALA A 1 -12.23 -1.40 8.76
C ALA A 1 -13.24 -0.41 8.16
N MET A 2 -12.84 0.46 7.23
CA MET A 2 -13.67 1.58 6.76
C MET A 2 -15.01 1.18 6.13
N ILE A 3 -15.06 0.09 5.37
CA ILE A 3 -16.31 -0.36 4.73
C ILE A 3 -17.35 -0.77 5.79
N LYS A 4 -16.98 -1.65 6.71
CA LYS A 4 -17.90 -2.15 7.75
C LYS A 4 -18.18 -1.13 8.86
N ALA A 5 -17.24 -0.23 9.17
CA ALA A 5 -17.40 0.75 10.24
C ALA A 5 -18.06 2.06 9.76
N TYR A 6 -17.55 2.67 8.70
CA TYR A 6 -17.96 4.01 8.25
C TYR A 6 -19.00 3.94 7.13
N TRP A 7 -18.69 3.22 6.05
CA TRP A 7 -19.58 3.17 4.88
C TRP A 7 -20.91 2.50 5.20
N ALA A 8 -20.91 1.37 5.91
CA ALA A 8 -22.12 0.66 6.29
C ALA A 8 -23.10 1.56 7.08
N GLY A 9 -22.57 2.32 8.06
CA GLY A 9 -23.37 3.31 8.80
C GLY A 9 -23.93 4.42 7.91
N LYS A 10 -23.11 4.95 6.98
CA LYS A 10 -23.55 5.98 6.02
C LYS A 10 -24.59 5.46 5.03
N ALA A 11 -24.50 4.20 4.63
CA ALA A 11 -25.41 3.55 3.69
C ALA A 11 -26.69 3.00 4.37
N GLY A 12 -26.79 3.06 5.71
CA GLY A 12 -27.90 2.46 6.45
C GLY A 12 -27.92 0.93 6.36
N VAL A 13 -26.78 0.31 6.07
CA VAL A 13 -26.63 -1.14 5.93
C VAL A 13 -26.09 -1.70 7.24
N ASP A 14 -26.70 -2.78 7.71
CA ASP A 14 -26.18 -3.55 8.85
C ASP A 14 -24.78 -4.11 8.50
N PRO A 15 -23.71 -3.75 9.25
CA PRO A 15 -22.36 -4.24 9.00
C PRO A 15 -22.27 -5.77 8.97
N ALA A 16 -23.13 -6.48 9.71
CA ALA A 16 -23.17 -7.94 9.73
C ALA A 16 -23.67 -8.56 8.40
N LYS A 17 -24.33 -7.77 7.56
CA LYS A 17 -24.78 -8.18 6.22
C LYS A 17 -23.76 -7.84 5.13
N VAL A 18 -22.68 -7.14 5.47
CA VAL A 18 -21.64 -6.77 4.51
C VAL A 18 -20.60 -7.88 4.43
N TYR A 19 -20.55 -8.56 3.29
CA TYR A 19 -19.49 -9.52 2.98
C TYR A 19 -18.39 -8.84 2.15
N SER A 20 -17.27 -8.55 2.81
CA SER A 20 -16.11 -7.85 2.27
C SER A 20 -15.16 -8.82 1.57
N VAL A 21 -15.18 -8.79 0.24
CA VAL A 21 -14.30 -9.58 -0.63
C VAL A 21 -13.16 -8.71 -1.11
N SER A 22 -11.93 -9.17 -0.89
CA SER A 22 -10.72 -8.46 -1.27
C SER A 22 -9.97 -9.19 -2.38
N VAL A 23 -9.68 -8.49 -3.48
CA VAL A 23 -8.94 -9.04 -4.62
C VAL A 23 -7.49 -8.57 -4.55
N MET A 24 -6.56 -9.51 -4.39
CA MET A 24 -5.16 -9.19 -4.08
C MET A 24 -4.18 -9.90 -5.03
N PRO A 25 -3.07 -9.25 -5.44
CA PRO A 25 -2.03 -9.91 -6.23
C PRO A 25 -1.12 -10.83 -5.38
N CYS A 26 -1.30 -10.84 -4.05
CA CYS A 26 -0.44 -11.52 -3.10
C CYS A 26 -1.22 -12.56 -2.27
N THR A 27 -0.63 -13.73 -2.06
CA THR A 27 -1.20 -14.77 -1.19
C THR A 27 -1.06 -14.45 0.29
N ALA A 28 -0.08 -13.64 0.70
CA ALA A 28 0.11 -13.27 2.11
C ALA A 28 -1.11 -12.55 2.70
N LYS A 29 -1.87 -11.81 1.87
CA LYS A 29 -3.10 -11.13 2.29
C LYS A 29 -4.17 -12.10 2.80
N LYS A 30 -4.18 -13.37 2.33
CA LYS A 30 -5.09 -14.40 2.86
C LYS A 30 -4.81 -14.75 4.32
N TRP A 31 -3.54 -14.73 4.73
CA TRP A 31 -3.17 -14.90 6.12
C TRP A 31 -3.36 -13.60 6.91
N GLU A 32 -3.04 -12.45 6.29
CA GLU A 32 -3.10 -11.14 6.94
C GLU A 32 -4.47 -10.83 7.55
N ILE A 33 -5.56 -11.17 6.87
CA ILE A 33 -6.93 -10.90 7.35
C ILE A 33 -7.28 -11.62 8.67
N HIS A 34 -6.55 -12.67 9.04
CA HIS A 34 -6.73 -13.42 10.28
C HIS A 34 -5.52 -13.34 11.22
N ARG A 35 -4.61 -12.40 10.96
CA ARG A 35 -3.31 -12.34 11.66
C ARG A 35 -3.46 -12.15 13.17
N ASN A 36 -4.34 -11.26 13.60
CA ASN A 36 -4.59 -10.92 15.00
C ASN A 36 -5.91 -10.14 15.15
N ASP A 37 -6.25 -9.76 16.38
CA ASP A 37 -7.49 -9.03 16.68
C ASP A 37 -7.49 -7.59 16.13
N ASP A 38 -6.35 -7.01 15.74
CA ASP A 38 -6.34 -5.72 15.02
C ASP A 38 -7.08 -5.80 13.67
N MET A 39 -7.27 -7.01 13.12
CA MET A 39 -8.05 -7.22 11.90
C MET A 39 -9.56 -7.25 12.15
N LYS A 40 -10.01 -7.00 13.39
CA LYS A 40 -11.41 -6.83 13.81
C LYS A 40 -11.67 -5.39 14.25
N SER A 41 -11.06 -4.43 13.55
CA SER A 41 -11.05 -3.02 13.97
C SER A 41 -12.40 -2.32 13.80
N ALA A 42 -13.30 -2.84 12.96
CA ALA A 42 -14.62 -2.28 12.75
C ALA A 42 -15.60 -2.47 13.92
N GLY A 43 -15.20 -3.13 15.02
CA GLY A 43 -16.10 -3.48 16.13
C GLY A 43 -17.10 -4.59 15.79
N TYR A 44 -16.88 -5.24 14.65
CA TYR A 44 -17.54 -6.46 14.20
C TYR A 44 -16.49 -7.58 14.14
N ASP A 45 -16.86 -8.76 13.64
CA ASP A 45 -15.92 -9.79 13.19
C ASP A 45 -14.89 -9.22 12.17
N TYR A 46 -14.07 -10.08 11.58
CA TYR A 46 -12.99 -9.67 10.68
C TYR A 46 -13.39 -8.61 9.63
N ASP A 47 -12.51 -7.64 9.48
CA ASP A 47 -12.67 -6.47 8.61
C ASP A 47 -12.82 -6.82 7.13
N VAL A 48 -12.25 -7.95 6.73
CA VAL A 48 -12.29 -8.55 5.40
C VAL A 48 -12.62 -10.03 5.59
N ASP A 49 -13.70 -10.48 4.96
CA ASP A 49 -14.21 -11.85 5.16
C ASP A 49 -13.45 -12.87 4.31
N ILE A 50 -13.01 -12.47 3.11
CA ILE A 50 -12.22 -13.33 2.25
C ILE A 50 -11.27 -12.53 1.35
N VAL A 51 -10.11 -13.13 1.09
CA VAL A 51 -9.18 -12.66 0.07
C VAL A 51 -9.09 -13.68 -1.05
N ILE A 52 -9.34 -13.22 -2.27
CA ILE A 52 -9.08 -13.98 -3.50
C ILE A 52 -7.92 -13.34 -4.26
N THR A 53 -7.16 -14.17 -4.96
CA THR A 53 -6.08 -13.71 -5.81
C THR A 53 -6.59 -13.23 -7.16
N THR A 54 -5.82 -12.38 -7.85
CA THR A 54 -6.12 -12.00 -9.25
C THR A 54 -6.31 -13.23 -10.15
N ARG A 55 -5.56 -14.32 -9.90
CA ARG A 55 -5.70 -15.58 -10.65
C ARG A 55 -7.00 -16.31 -10.34
N GLU A 56 -7.47 -16.29 -9.10
CA GLU A 56 -8.74 -16.89 -8.70
C GLU A 56 -9.91 -16.12 -9.32
N LEU A 57 -9.89 -14.80 -9.23
CA LEU A 57 -10.88 -13.94 -9.89
C LEU A 57 -10.92 -14.18 -11.41
N ALA A 58 -9.75 -14.22 -12.07
CA ALA A 58 -9.68 -14.47 -13.51
C ALA A 58 -10.28 -15.85 -13.90
N ARG A 59 -10.17 -16.87 -13.04
CA ARG A 59 -10.80 -18.17 -13.26
C ARG A 59 -12.32 -18.09 -13.10
N MET A 60 -12.81 -17.37 -12.09
CA MET A 60 -14.25 -17.17 -11.86
C MET A 60 -14.91 -16.43 -13.04
N ILE A 61 -14.27 -15.37 -13.54
CA ILE A 61 -14.74 -14.62 -14.72
C ILE A 61 -14.85 -15.53 -15.95
N LYS A 62 -13.81 -16.35 -16.21
CA LYS A 62 -13.82 -17.32 -17.32
C LYS A 62 -14.90 -18.39 -17.15
N GLN A 63 -15.10 -18.91 -15.93
CA GLN A 63 -16.14 -19.90 -15.64
C GLN A 63 -17.55 -19.34 -15.80
N ALA A 64 -17.74 -18.04 -15.52
CA ALA A 64 -19.00 -17.34 -15.75
C ALA A 64 -19.27 -17.03 -17.24
N GLY A 65 -18.32 -17.33 -18.15
CA GLY A 65 -18.45 -17.04 -19.57
C GLY A 65 -18.31 -15.55 -19.92
N ILE A 66 -17.73 -14.75 -19.02
CA ILE A 66 -17.56 -13.30 -19.21
C ILE A 66 -16.31 -13.03 -20.04
N GLU A 67 -16.48 -12.35 -21.17
CA GLU A 67 -15.38 -11.92 -22.03
C GLU A 67 -15.00 -10.48 -21.74
N ILE A 68 -14.12 -10.29 -20.74
CA ILE A 68 -13.82 -8.96 -20.17
C ILE A 68 -13.32 -7.94 -21.20
N LEU A 69 -12.67 -8.39 -22.27
CA LEU A 69 -12.12 -7.53 -23.34
C LEU A 69 -13.19 -7.00 -24.30
N LYS A 70 -14.42 -7.51 -24.21
CA LYS A 70 -15.58 -7.07 -25.01
C LYS A 70 -16.56 -6.21 -24.21
N LEU A 71 -16.30 -5.99 -22.92
CA LEU A 71 -17.12 -5.11 -22.10
C LEU A 71 -16.75 -3.66 -22.41
N ASP A 72 -17.74 -2.79 -22.35
CA ASP A 72 -17.50 -1.35 -22.38
C ASP A 72 -16.82 -0.92 -21.07
N ASP A 73 -16.02 0.14 -21.14
CA ASP A 73 -15.40 0.72 -19.96
C ASP A 73 -16.47 1.33 -19.04
N GLU A 74 -16.40 1.03 -17.75
CA GLU A 74 -17.29 1.57 -16.72
C GLU A 74 -16.48 2.11 -15.54
N ASP A 75 -17.03 3.14 -14.88
CA ASP A 75 -16.44 3.67 -13.65
C ASP A 75 -16.66 2.69 -12.49
N ALA A 76 -15.61 2.51 -11.69
CA ALA A 76 -15.72 1.73 -10.46
C ALA A 76 -16.54 2.47 -9.40
N ASP A 77 -17.35 1.71 -8.65
CA ASP A 77 -18.02 2.22 -7.46
C ASP A 77 -17.02 2.79 -6.45
N SER A 78 -17.42 3.89 -5.82
CA SER A 78 -16.56 4.65 -4.93
C SER A 78 -17.21 4.83 -3.54
N PRO A 79 -17.34 3.74 -2.75
CA PRO A 79 -18.01 3.79 -1.45
C PRO A 79 -17.35 4.76 -0.45
N LEU A 80 -16.05 5.00 -0.60
CA LEU A 80 -15.26 5.91 0.26
C LEU A 80 -14.80 7.18 -0.46
N GLY A 81 -15.27 7.43 -1.68
CA GLY A 81 -14.88 8.59 -2.48
C GLY A 81 -13.64 8.35 -3.37
N PRO A 82 -13.30 9.35 -4.21
CA PRO A 82 -12.32 9.20 -5.27
C PRO A 82 -10.94 8.87 -4.72
N TYR A 83 -10.21 7.97 -5.40
CA TYR A 83 -8.81 7.68 -5.08
C TYR A 83 -7.88 8.65 -5.82
N THR A 84 -6.72 8.93 -5.24
CA THR A 84 -5.69 9.75 -5.89
C THR A 84 -4.69 8.86 -6.63
N GLY A 85 -3.94 9.43 -7.59
CA GLY A 85 -2.89 8.69 -8.30
C GLY A 85 -1.79 8.11 -7.38
N ALA A 86 -1.64 8.64 -6.15
CA ALA A 86 -0.78 8.07 -5.12
C ALA A 86 -1.30 6.71 -4.61
N GLY A 87 -2.63 6.53 -4.55
CA GLY A 87 -3.25 5.23 -4.24
C GLY A 87 -3.03 4.20 -5.35
N THR A 88 -3.00 4.64 -6.61
CA THR A 88 -2.78 3.75 -7.76
C THR A 88 -1.37 3.17 -7.80
N ILE A 89 -0.34 3.96 -7.46
CA ILE A 89 1.06 3.48 -7.51
C ILE A 89 1.42 2.53 -6.37
N PHE A 90 0.57 2.35 -5.35
CA PHE A 90 0.83 1.47 -4.21
C PHE A 90 1.20 0.03 -4.64
N GLY A 91 0.62 -0.46 -5.73
CA GLY A 91 0.89 -1.80 -6.28
C GLY A 91 2.26 -1.96 -6.94
N ALA A 92 2.99 -0.88 -7.20
CA ALA A 92 4.32 -0.91 -7.79
C ALA A 92 5.42 -0.85 -6.72
N THR A 93 6.56 -1.50 -6.97
CA THR A 93 7.69 -1.46 -6.03
C THR A 93 8.21 -0.03 -5.89
N GLY A 94 8.16 0.50 -4.67
CA GLY A 94 8.53 1.89 -4.36
C GLY A 94 7.36 2.88 -4.38
N GLY A 95 6.16 2.45 -4.78
CA GLY A 95 5.00 3.35 -4.83
C GLY A 95 4.47 3.77 -3.47
N VAL A 96 4.53 2.89 -2.46
CA VAL A 96 4.20 3.23 -1.06
C VAL A 96 5.14 4.31 -0.53
N MET A 97 6.45 4.12 -0.75
CA MET A 97 7.50 5.05 -0.38
C MET A 97 7.29 6.41 -1.07
N GLU A 98 7.06 6.39 -2.38
CA GLU A 98 6.82 7.59 -3.18
C GLU A 98 5.57 8.35 -2.71
N ALA A 99 4.46 7.66 -2.44
CA ALA A 99 3.25 8.26 -1.90
C ALA A 99 3.48 8.88 -0.51
N ALA A 100 4.13 8.16 0.40
CA ALA A 100 4.38 8.64 1.76
C ALA A 100 5.31 9.87 1.78
N VAL A 101 6.38 9.86 0.98
CA VAL A 101 7.30 10.99 0.85
C VAL A 101 6.59 12.22 0.30
N ARG A 102 5.76 12.07 -0.74
CA ARG A 102 4.99 13.19 -1.31
C ARG A 102 4.09 13.83 -0.26
N SER A 103 3.35 13.02 0.50
CA SER A 103 2.48 13.51 1.57
C SER A 103 3.28 14.18 2.69
N ALA A 104 4.38 13.58 3.15
CA ALA A 104 5.23 14.15 4.18
C ALA A 104 5.83 15.50 3.75
N TYR A 105 6.30 15.59 2.50
CA TYR A 105 6.85 16.82 1.92
C TYR A 105 5.82 17.96 1.95
N PHE A 106 4.61 17.72 1.46
CA PHE A 106 3.54 18.72 1.48
C PHE A 106 3.15 19.13 2.91
N LEU A 107 3.01 18.16 3.83
CA LEU A 107 2.61 18.44 5.20
C LEU A 107 3.62 19.32 5.95
N VAL A 108 4.91 19.13 5.70
CA VAL A 108 6.01 19.88 6.34
C VAL A 108 6.25 21.23 5.65
N THR A 109 6.33 21.24 4.32
CA THR A 109 6.74 22.43 3.56
C THR A 109 5.57 23.33 3.15
N LYS A 110 4.34 22.81 3.21
CA LYS A 110 3.12 23.40 2.62
C LYS A 110 3.23 23.69 1.13
N LYS A 111 4.18 23.04 0.44
CA LYS A 111 4.42 23.17 -1.00
C LYS A 111 4.33 21.81 -1.65
N GLU A 112 3.82 21.79 -2.87
CA GLU A 112 3.86 20.60 -3.71
C GLU A 112 5.29 20.35 -4.18
N MET A 113 5.64 19.07 -4.33
CA MET A 113 6.94 18.64 -4.83
C MET A 113 7.00 18.88 -6.35
N SER A 114 8.03 19.56 -6.83
CA SER A 114 8.16 19.96 -8.24
C SER A 114 8.35 18.78 -9.20
N ASP A 115 9.08 17.75 -8.78
CA ASP A 115 9.10 16.44 -9.45
C ASP A 115 8.53 15.39 -8.51
N VAL A 116 7.28 15.05 -8.73
CA VAL A 116 6.59 13.99 -8.00
C VAL A 116 7.20 12.60 -8.26
N ASN A 117 8.00 12.43 -9.32
CA ASN A 117 8.59 11.14 -9.68
C ASN A 117 9.89 10.90 -8.89
N PHE A 118 9.83 10.11 -7.83
CA PHE A 118 11.04 9.68 -7.14
C PHE A 118 11.74 8.55 -7.94
N LYS A 119 12.45 8.93 -9.00
CA LYS A 119 13.08 8.00 -9.95
C LYS A 119 14.01 6.98 -9.27
N SER A 120 14.66 7.39 -8.18
CA SER A 120 15.51 6.53 -7.33
C SER A 120 14.75 5.37 -6.68
N ALA A 121 13.44 5.46 -6.40
CA ALA A 121 12.63 4.33 -5.90
C ALA A 121 12.02 3.47 -7.01
N ARG A 122 12.13 3.86 -8.29
CA ARG A 122 11.55 3.13 -9.42
C ARG A 122 12.53 2.10 -10.00
N GLY A 123 12.00 1.07 -10.65
CA GLY A 123 12.78 -0.01 -11.27
C GLY A 123 12.97 -1.26 -10.41
N LEU A 124 13.66 -2.26 -10.97
CA LEU A 124 13.78 -3.63 -10.44
C LEU A 124 15.09 -3.90 -9.67
N LYS A 125 15.89 -2.87 -9.39
CA LYS A 125 17.11 -3.02 -8.58
C LYS A 125 16.74 -3.52 -7.18
N GLY A 126 17.50 -4.50 -6.67
CA GLY A 126 17.19 -5.21 -5.42
C GLY A 126 17.11 -4.31 -4.18
N VAL A 127 18.05 -3.39 -4.02
CA VAL A 127 17.97 -2.30 -3.04
C VAL A 127 18.09 -0.98 -3.78
N LYS A 128 17.16 -0.08 -3.48
CA LYS A 128 17.09 1.28 -4.01
C LYS A 128 17.22 2.24 -2.85
N GLU A 129 18.05 3.25 -2.98
CA GLU A 129 18.32 4.23 -1.92
C GLU A 129 18.17 5.63 -2.50
N GLY A 130 17.77 6.58 -1.68
CA GLY A 130 17.67 7.97 -2.09
C GLY A 130 17.51 8.92 -0.92
N GLU A 131 17.62 10.21 -1.21
CA GLU A 131 17.46 11.29 -0.25
C GLU A 131 16.46 12.31 -0.81
N VAL A 132 15.61 12.83 0.07
CA VAL A 132 14.65 13.89 -0.24
C VAL A 132 14.97 15.08 0.65
N ASP A 133 15.32 16.21 0.04
CA ASP A 133 15.54 17.46 0.75
C ASP A 133 14.23 18.25 0.86
N PHE A 134 13.86 18.65 2.07
CA PHE A 134 12.64 19.39 2.35
C PHE A 134 12.84 20.92 2.23
N GLY A 135 14.06 21.37 1.87
CA GLY A 135 14.39 22.77 1.65
C GLY A 135 14.50 23.61 2.93
N ASN A 136 14.29 22.99 4.09
CA ASN A 136 14.41 23.59 5.43
C ASN A 136 15.62 23.04 6.21
N GLY A 137 16.57 22.41 5.51
CA GLY A 137 17.72 21.71 6.10
C GLY A 137 17.42 20.29 6.59
N THR A 138 16.16 19.83 6.50
CA THR A 138 15.80 18.44 6.81
C THR A 138 15.94 17.57 5.57
N LYS A 139 16.76 16.52 5.67
CA LYS A 139 16.98 15.53 4.63
C LYS A 139 16.43 14.18 5.05
N ILE A 140 15.53 13.61 4.26
CA ILE A 140 14.94 12.30 4.52
C ILE A 140 15.63 11.25 3.66
N ARG A 141 16.42 10.38 4.30
CA ARG A 141 17.07 9.24 3.68
C ARG A 141 16.12 8.05 3.64
N ILE A 142 15.97 7.44 2.48
CA ILE A 142 15.05 6.33 2.28
C ILE A 142 15.72 5.16 1.57
N ALA A 143 15.26 3.96 1.90
CA ALA A 143 15.62 2.74 1.18
C ALA A 143 14.35 1.99 0.76
N VAL A 144 14.42 1.26 -0.34
CA VAL A 144 13.35 0.36 -0.80
C VAL A 144 14.00 -0.98 -1.12
N ALA A 145 13.72 -1.97 -0.29
CA ALA A 145 14.15 -3.35 -0.51
C ALA A 145 13.09 -4.09 -1.35
N HIS A 146 13.44 -4.46 -2.58
CA HIS A 146 12.62 -5.29 -3.44
C HIS A 146 13.03 -6.76 -3.29
N GLN A 147 12.07 -7.66 -3.07
CA GLN A 147 12.29 -9.09 -2.79
C GLN A 147 12.98 -9.37 -1.44
N MET A 148 12.59 -10.48 -0.82
CA MET A 148 13.07 -10.86 0.52
C MET A 148 14.58 -11.05 0.59
N GLY A 149 15.22 -11.53 -0.49
CA GLY A 149 16.67 -11.75 -0.55
C GLY A 149 17.51 -10.49 -0.34
N ASN A 150 16.93 -9.30 -0.57
CA ASN A 150 17.63 -8.03 -0.42
C ASN A 150 17.41 -7.36 0.95
N ILE A 151 16.51 -7.91 1.78
CA ILE A 151 16.15 -7.32 3.08
C ILE A 151 17.34 -7.34 4.04
N ALA A 152 18.06 -8.47 4.11
CA ALA A 152 19.19 -8.64 5.02
C ALA A 152 20.25 -7.53 4.81
N ALA A 153 20.59 -7.24 3.56
CA ALA A 153 21.56 -6.19 3.23
C ALA A 153 21.16 -4.80 3.75
N VAL A 154 19.86 -4.47 3.78
CA VAL A 154 19.38 -3.19 4.34
C VAL A 154 19.36 -3.24 5.87
N LEU A 155 18.88 -4.33 6.46
CA LEU A 155 18.80 -4.48 7.92
C LEU A 155 20.18 -4.55 8.59
N ASP A 156 21.16 -5.17 7.93
CA ASP A 156 22.52 -5.28 8.47
C ASP A 156 23.19 -3.91 8.53
N LYS A 157 23.03 -3.06 7.50
CA LYS A 157 23.48 -1.65 7.55
C LYS A 157 22.88 -0.88 8.73
N ILE A 158 21.59 -1.08 9.01
CA ILE A 158 20.90 -0.45 10.14
C ILE A 158 21.45 -0.98 11.47
N ARG A 159 21.68 -2.30 11.56
CA ARG A 159 22.21 -2.95 12.77
C ARG A 159 23.64 -2.52 13.05
N ASP A 160 24.48 -2.42 12.03
CA ASP A 160 25.87 -1.98 12.14
C ASP A 160 25.96 -0.51 12.59
N ALA A 161 25.12 0.36 12.03
CA ALA A 161 25.02 1.76 12.47
C ALA A 161 24.61 1.85 13.94
N LYS A 162 23.58 1.08 14.34
CA LYS A 162 23.13 1.02 15.73
C LYS A 162 24.22 0.52 16.68
N ASN A 163 24.92 -0.56 16.32
CA ASN A 163 26.00 -1.13 17.13
C ASN A 163 27.19 -0.18 17.26
N ALA A 164 27.47 0.62 16.23
CA ALA A 164 28.51 1.64 16.24
C ALA A 164 28.09 2.95 16.92
N GLY A 165 26.87 3.05 17.48
CA GLY A 165 26.35 4.28 18.09
C GLY A 165 26.14 5.42 17.10
N LYS A 166 26.01 5.11 15.81
CA LYS A 166 25.79 6.08 14.72
C LYS A 166 24.30 6.24 14.45
N GLU A 167 23.95 7.36 13.83
CA GLU A 167 22.61 7.58 13.31
C GLU A 167 22.23 6.50 12.27
N ALA A 168 20.97 6.09 12.26
CA ALA A 168 20.48 5.12 11.30
C ALA A 168 20.67 5.65 9.86
N PRO A 169 21.10 4.79 8.91
CA PRO A 169 21.37 5.21 7.54
C PRO A 169 20.10 5.64 6.78
N TYR A 170 18.92 5.20 7.23
CA TYR A 170 17.63 5.48 6.60
C TYR A 170 16.62 5.92 7.66
N HIS A 171 15.80 6.92 7.33
CA HIS A 171 14.67 7.37 8.13
C HIS A 171 13.39 6.58 7.80
N PHE A 172 13.30 6.02 6.58
CA PHE A 172 12.20 5.16 6.16
C PHE A 172 12.70 4.07 5.20
N VAL A 173 12.24 2.82 5.39
CA VAL A 173 12.60 1.63 4.60
C VAL A 173 11.34 0.93 4.11
#